data_AF-A0A1Z9C1C2-F1
#
_entry.id   AF-A0A1Z9C1C2-F1
#
_cell.length_a   1.000
_cell.length_b   1.000
_cell.length_c   1.000
_cell.angle_alpha   90.00
_cell.angle_beta   90.00
_cell.angle_gamma   90.00
#
_symmetry.space_group_name_H-M   'P 1'
#
loop_
_entity.id
_entity.type
_entity.pdbx_description
1 polymer ?
#
loop_
_entity_poly.entity_id
_entity_poly.type
_entity_poly.pdbx_seq_one_letter_code
_entity_poly.pdbx_strand_id
1 'polypeptide(L)'
;TLLVSLLFLAFLPMPSTAQGGLPGSISMECSDDPVMDVKPGEYQDETVECTVTNDGSVLAENVEITQEWDGVFISMSISEDSFTLEAGDSQDFTITFVGEARLDSEITYEFTITATVTAWGPLPVEGTPLSNVANHTGAITVNKYGQVTLDIPDTSSRNMKTSEEVSITFQVDNDGNAVDTIEIRINNADELEALGFVIQSGAFLSARDVQPDGVSEQLEFIIRAPSDAAEEIRKTIVIEASSTNDDSSDLVDFDLIVEAKQDSAGLGAGLSEVSTDDLALYGAIGGGVLFVIFLLIIIGRVSKRTSKNKTAKETTEEPAIEIEDDDEFDFDLDFDDDEFLADDLDSMLDDL
;
A
#
# COMPACT_ATOMS: atom_id res chain seq x y z
N THR A 1 20.92 -67.17 26.13
CA THR A 1 21.68 -66.30 25.19
C THR A 1 21.47 -66.66 23.73
N LEU A 2 21.16 -67.92 23.36
CA LEU A 2 20.86 -68.27 21.95
C LEU A 2 19.46 -67.81 21.47
N LEU A 3 18.48 -67.69 22.37
CA LEU A 3 17.10 -67.31 22.02
C LEU A 3 16.92 -65.81 21.71
N VAL A 4 17.84 -64.96 22.18
CA VAL A 4 17.80 -63.51 21.95
C VAL A 4 18.42 -63.14 20.59
N SER A 5 19.27 -64.01 20.03
CA SER A 5 19.89 -63.79 18.72
C SER A 5 18.97 -64.12 17.54
N LEU A 6 17.86 -64.84 17.77
CA LEU A 6 16.92 -65.21 16.70
C LEU A 6 15.78 -64.19 16.52
N LEU A 7 15.56 -63.30 17.50
CA LEU A 7 14.49 -62.29 17.46
C LEU A 7 14.94 -60.96 16.82
N PHE A 8 16.25 -60.76 16.61
CA PHE A 8 16.82 -59.55 15.99
C PHE A 8 16.98 -59.64 14.47
N LEU A 9 16.63 -60.77 13.83
CA LEU A 9 16.67 -60.91 12.36
C LEU A 9 15.33 -60.60 11.65
N ALA A 10 14.32 -60.11 12.38
CA ALA A 10 12.99 -59.83 11.82
C ALA A 10 12.77 -58.35 11.41
N PHE A 11 13.80 -57.51 11.49
CA PHE A 11 13.76 -56.08 11.12
C PHE A 11 14.74 -55.76 9.98
N LEU A 12 14.81 -56.61 8.97
CA LEU A 12 15.34 -56.19 7.67
C LEU A 12 14.18 -55.59 6.88
N PRO A 13 14.31 -54.38 6.30
CA PRO A 13 13.36 -53.91 5.31
C PRO A 13 13.31 -54.95 4.20
N MET A 14 12.14 -55.55 3.99
CA MET A 14 11.94 -56.40 2.83
C MET A 14 12.13 -55.52 1.60
N PRO A 15 12.90 -55.94 0.58
CA PRO A 15 12.75 -55.31 -0.71
C PRO A 15 11.28 -55.46 -1.09
N SER A 16 10.63 -54.33 -1.41
CA SER A 16 9.31 -54.30 -2.01
C SER A 16 9.36 -55.19 -3.25
N THR A 17 8.96 -56.45 -3.13
CA THR A 17 8.71 -57.26 -4.32
C THR A 17 7.48 -56.65 -4.95
N ALA A 18 7.66 -55.92 -6.05
CA ALA A 18 6.59 -55.62 -6.99
C ALA A 18 5.74 -56.89 -7.12
N GLN A 19 4.49 -56.82 -6.67
CA GLN A 19 3.57 -57.95 -6.74
C GLN A 19 3.24 -58.11 -8.22
N GLY A 20 4.04 -58.92 -8.92
CA GLY A 20 4.12 -58.93 -10.39
C GLY A 20 2.78 -58.85 -11.07
N GLY A 21 2.51 -57.68 -11.66
CA GLY A 21 1.33 -57.42 -12.47
C GLY A 21 1.36 -58.24 -13.75
N LEU A 22 0.18 -58.39 -14.36
CA LEU A 22 0.06 -58.87 -15.74
C LEU A 22 0.85 -57.91 -16.66
N PRO A 23 1.38 -58.39 -17.80
CA PRO A 23 1.93 -57.51 -18.83
C PRO A 23 0.93 -56.41 -19.19
N GLY A 24 1.41 -55.18 -19.32
CA GLY A 24 0.65 -53.97 -19.56
C GLY A 24 0.17 -53.24 -18.32
N SER A 25 0.45 -53.72 -17.09
CA SER A 25 -0.04 -53.06 -15.88
C SER A 25 0.78 -51.80 -15.62
N ILE A 26 0.11 -50.64 -15.59
CA ILE A 26 0.73 -49.36 -15.24
C ILE A 26 0.00 -48.69 -14.09
N SER A 27 0.73 -47.91 -13.32
CA SER A 27 0.21 -46.98 -12.31
C SER A 27 0.84 -45.61 -12.48
N MET A 28 0.13 -44.60 -12.00
CA MET A 28 0.58 -43.21 -12.01
C MET A 28 0.22 -42.58 -10.67
N GLU A 29 1.21 -41.95 -10.05
CA GLU A 29 1.09 -41.24 -8.78
C GLU A 29 1.61 -39.82 -8.99
N CYS A 30 0.88 -38.82 -8.51
CA CYS A 30 1.31 -37.42 -8.57
C CYS A 30 1.34 -36.84 -7.16
N SER A 31 2.13 -35.78 -6.99
CA SER A 31 2.17 -34.99 -5.76
C SER A 31 0.82 -34.31 -5.46
N ASP A 32 0.76 -33.58 -4.35
CA ASP A 32 -0.42 -32.82 -3.99
C ASP A 32 -0.81 -31.80 -5.07
N ASP A 33 -2.09 -31.45 -5.10
CA ASP A 33 -2.67 -30.44 -5.98
C ASP A 33 -1.94 -29.09 -5.84
N PRO A 34 -1.57 -28.44 -6.96
CA PRO A 34 -0.81 -27.19 -6.93
C PRO A 34 -1.70 -26.02 -6.52
N VAL A 35 -1.11 -25.05 -5.83
CA VAL A 35 -1.79 -23.82 -5.41
C VAL A 35 -0.95 -22.63 -5.87
N MET A 36 -1.47 -21.85 -6.81
CA MET A 36 -0.76 -20.70 -7.39
C MET A 36 -0.49 -19.63 -6.34
N ASP A 37 0.78 -19.27 -6.20
CA ASP A 37 1.21 -18.11 -5.43
C ASP A 37 1.35 -16.87 -6.35
N VAL A 38 0.33 -16.02 -6.32
CA VAL A 38 0.21 -14.81 -7.16
C VAL A 38 0.16 -13.53 -6.32
N LYS A 39 0.92 -13.52 -5.22
CA LYS A 39 1.00 -12.36 -4.33
C LYS A 39 1.31 -11.06 -5.10
N PRO A 40 0.71 -9.92 -4.76
CA PRO A 40 0.98 -8.68 -5.48
C PRO A 40 2.47 -8.31 -5.52
N GLY A 41 3.00 -8.15 -6.73
CA GLY A 41 4.41 -7.84 -6.98
C GLY A 41 5.35 -9.06 -7.04
N GLU A 42 4.85 -10.25 -6.75
CA GLU A 42 5.57 -11.53 -6.84
C GLU A 42 4.79 -12.51 -7.72
N TYR A 43 5.49 -13.46 -8.34
CA TYR A 43 4.87 -14.48 -9.15
C TYR A 43 5.75 -15.73 -9.16
N GLN A 44 5.13 -16.88 -8.97
CA GLN A 44 5.79 -18.18 -8.98
C GLN A 44 5.01 -19.18 -9.84
N ASP A 45 5.74 -19.90 -10.69
CA ASP A 45 5.22 -21.08 -11.40
C ASP A 45 5.05 -22.23 -10.41
N GLU A 46 3.94 -22.96 -10.54
CA GLU A 46 3.68 -24.13 -9.72
C GLU A 46 3.94 -25.42 -10.48
N THR A 47 4.41 -26.44 -9.76
CA THR A 47 4.77 -27.72 -10.37
C THR A 47 4.19 -28.91 -9.61
N VAL A 48 3.70 -29.89 -10.37
CA VAL A 48 3.29 -31.20 -9.86
C VAL A 48 4.28 -32.23 -10.38
N GLU A 49 4.86 -33.00 -9.45
CA GLU A 49 5.74 -34.11 -9.78
C GLU A 49 4.90 -35.39 -9.87
N CYS A 50 4.98 -36.07 -11.01
CA CYS A 50 4.28 -37.33 -11.24
C CYS A 50 5.28 -38.44 -11.56
N THR A 51 5.01 -39.63 -11.04
CA THR A 51 5.75 -40.85 -11.30
C THR A 51 4.84 -41.85 -12.01
N VAL A 52 5.26 -42.30 -13.19
CA VAL A 52 4.62 -43.40 -13.90
C VAL A 52 5.43 -44.68 -13.69
N THR A 53 4.75 -45.78 -13.38
CA THR A 53 5.39 -47.06 -13.05
C THR A 53 4.86 -48.18 -13.93
N ASN A 54 5.78 -48.98 -14.48
CA ASN A 54 5.45 -50.26 -15.11
C ASN A 54 5.37 -51.35 -14.02
N ASP A 55 4.15 -51.65 -13.57
CA ASP A 55 3.87 -52.72 -12.61
C ASP A 55 3.92 -54.13 -13.22
N GLY A 56 4.09 -54.20 -14.53
CA GLY A 56 4.34 -55.42 -15.27
C GLY A 56 5.66 -56.09 -14.84
N SER A 57 5.70 -57.42 -14.95
CA SER A 57 6.83 -58.22 -14.42
C SER A 57 7.71 -58.87 -15.49
N VAL A 58 7.43 -58.63 -16.79
CA VAL A 58 8.00 -59.44 -17.88
C VAL A 58 8.50 -58.64 -19.08
N LEU A 59 7.82 -57.55 -19.46
CA LEU A 59 8.11 -56.83 -20.70
C LEU A 59 8.35 -55.35 -20.41
N ALA A 60 9.23 -54.75 -21.20
CA ALA A 60 9.33 -53.31 -21.30
C ALA A 60 8.08 -52.75 -22.01
N GLU A 61 7.64 -51.58 -21.60
CA GLU A 61 6.41 -50.95 -22.06
C GLU A 61 6.70 -49.52 -22.53
N ASN A 62 6.08 -49.14 -23.65
CA ASN A 62 6.04 -47.75 -24.06
C ASN A 62 4.77 -47.12 -23.53
N VAL A 63 4.91 -46.01 -22.82
CA VAL A 63 3.82 -45.27 -22.21
C VAL A 63 3.78 -43.86 -22.80
N GLU A 64 2.60 -43.41 -23.19
CA GLU A 64 2.34 -42.05 -23.66
C GLU A 64 1.49 -41.30 -22.62
N ILE A 65 1.87 -40.06 -22.32
CA ILE A 65 1.15 -39.17 -21.41
C ILE A 65 0.37 -38.15 -22.22
N THR A 66 -0.91 -38.01 -21.90
CA THR A 66 -1.78 -36.99 -22.49
C THR A 66 -2.45 -36.18 -21.38
N GLN A 67 -2.73 -34.91 -21.68
CA GLN A 67 -3.41 -34.00 -20.76
C GLN A 67 -4.77 -33.57 -21.31
N GLU A 68 -5.74 -33.47 -20.40
CA GLU A 68 -6.98 -32.73 -20.60
C GLU A 68 -6.92 -31.46 -19.73
N TRP A 69 -6.95 -30.30 -20.39
CA TRP A 69 -6.82 -28.98 -19.77
C TRP A 69 -7.70 -27.97 -20.52
N ASP A 70 -8.49 -27.19 -19.78
CA ASP A 70 -9.37 -26.15 -20.32
C ASP A 70 -9.20 -24.78 -19.64
N GLY A 71 -8.16 -24.62 -18.81
CA GLY A 71 -7.87 -23.35 -18.14
C GLY A 71 -7.51 -22.24 -19.13
N VAL A 72 -8.04 -21.04 -18.86
CA VAL A 72 -7.90 -19.86 -19.73
C VAL A 72 -6.79 -18.94 -19.26
N PHE A 73 -6.73 -18.68 -17.94
CA PHE A 73 -5.77 -17.75 -17.34
C PHE A 73 -4.50 -18.43 -16.82
N ILE A 74 -4.52 -19.77 -16.76
CA ILE A 74 -3.38 -20.59 -16.36
C ILE A 74 -3.08 -21.49 -17.55
N SER A 75 -1.80 -21.60 -17.89
CA SER A 75 -1.30 -22.52 -18.90
C SER A 75 -0.66 -23.73 -18.22
N MET A 76 -0.81 -24.89 -18.84
CA MET A 76 -0.30 -26.16 -18.32
C MET A 76 0.60 -26.81 -19.37
N SER A 77 1.77 -27.27 -18.95
CA SER A 77 2.74 -27.97 -19.79
C SER A 77 3.33 -29.19 -19.09
N ILE A 78 3.68 -30.21 -19.86
CA ILE A 78 4.32 -31.44 -19.37
C ILE A 78 5.77 -31.46 -19.87
N SER A 79 6.70 -31.85 -18.98
CA SER A 79 8.14 -31.91 -19.30
C SER A 79 8.50 -32.97 -20.33
N GLU A 80 7.85 -34.13 -20.26
CA GLU A 80 8.05 -35.28 -21.15
C GLU A 80 6.76 -36.10 -21.25
N ASP A 81 6.38 -36.45 -22.48
CA ASP A 81 5.09 -37.04 -22.82
C ASP A 81 5.18 -38.51 -23.24
N SER A 82 6.38 -39.10 -23.27
CA SER A 82 6.57 -40.49 -23.68
C SER A 82 7.75 -41.15 -22.99
N PHE A 83 7.53 -42.40 -22.54
CA PHE A 83 8.52 -43.17 -21.79
C PHE A 83 8.66 -44.59 -22.32
N THR A 84 9.85 -45.16 -22.16
CA THR A 84 10.09 -46.60 -22.30
C THR A 84 10.53 -47.14 -20.95
N LEU A 85 9.68 -47.92 -20.30
CA LEU A 85 9.87 -48.42 -18.95
C LEU A 85 10.14 -49.92 -18.99
N GLU A 86 11.27 -50.37 -18.45
CA GLU A 86 11.49 -51.81 -18.23
C GLU A 86 10.52 -52.35 -17.16
N ALA A 87 10.44 -53.67 -17.03
CA ALA A 87 9.54 -54.30 -16.06
C ALA A 87 9.91 -53.91 -14.62
N GLY A 88 8.98 -53.27 -13.91
CA GLY A 88 9.19 -52.76 -12.55
C GLY A 88 9.88 -51.41 -12.45
N ASP A 89 10.21 -50.77 -13.59
CA ASP A 89 10.83 -49.44 -13.59
C ASP A 89 9.77 -48.34 -13.49
N SER A 90 10.20 -47.21 -12.91
CA SER A 90 9.42 -46.00 -12.76
C SER A 90 10.18 -44.81 -13.36
N GLN A 91 9.45 -43.84 -13.89
CA GLN A 91 10.01 -42.59 -14.40
C GLN A 91 9.19 -41.40 -13.92
N ASP A 92 9.91 -40.35 -13.52
CA ASP A 92 9.32 -39.10 -13.07
C ASP A 92 9.20 -38.10 -14.23
N PHE A 93 8.14 -37.31 -14.20
CA PHE A 93 7.91 -36.17 -15.07
C PHE A 93 7.23 -35.04 -14.30
N THR A 94 7.35 -33.83 -14.82
CA THR A 94 6.84 -32.62 -14.17
C THR A 94 5.76 -32.00 -15.02
N ILE A 95 4.67 -31.59 -14.35
CA ILE A 95 3.65 -30.73 -14.91
C ILE A 95 3.90 -29.32 -14.37
N THR A 96 4.03 -28.34 -15.25
CA THR A 96 4.25 -26.94 -14.88
C THR A 96 3.01 -26.12 -15.22
N PHE A 97 2.55 -25.36 -14.24
CA PHE A 97 1.45 -24.40 -14.34
C PHE A 97 2.00 -22.99 -14.31
N VAL A 98 1.65 -22.20 -15.33
CA VAL A 98 2.11 -20.82 -15.49
C VAL A 98 0.89 -19.92 -15.64
N GLY A 99 0.74 -18.95 -14.74
CA GLY A 99 -0.31 -17.94 -14.74
C GLY A 99 0.24 -16.53 -14.80
N GLU A 100 -0.63 -15.53 -14.63
CA GLU A 100 -0.23 -14.13 -14.46
C GLU A 100 -0.16 -13.77 -12.96
N ALA A 101 0.45 -12.62 -12.64
CA ALA A 101 0.39 -12.08 -11.29
C ALA A 101 -1.05 -11.62 -10.96
N ARG A 102 -1.43 -11.65 -9.68
CA ARG A 102 -2.75 -11.21 -9.19
C ARG A 102 -3.94 -11.91 -9.85
N LEU A 103 -3.79 -13.17 -10.27
CA LEU A 103 -4.93 -13.99 -10.70
C LEU A 103 -6.00 -14.02 -9.61
N ASP A 104 -7.25 -13.95 -10.02
CA ASP A 104 -8.40 -14.00 -9.11
C ASP A 104 -8.37 -15.29 -8.27
N SER A 105 -8.44 -15.14 -6.95
CA SER A 105 -8.45 -16.25 -5.99
C SER A 105 -9.65 -17.20 -6.15
N GLU A 106 -10.72 -16.78 -6.85
CA GLU A 106 -11.86 -17.65 -7.16
C GLU A 106 -11.58 -18.62 -8.33
N ILE A 107 -10.47 -18.44 -9.04
CA ILE A 107 -10.09 -19.33 -10.15
C ILE A 107 -9.75 -20.71 -9.60
N THR A 108 -10.43 -21.72 -10.15
CA THR A 108 -10.14 -23.13 -9.95
C THR A 108 -10.29 -23.85 -11.28
N TYR A 109 -9.28 -24.62 -11.68
CA TYR A 109 -9.33 -25.45 -12.87
C TYR A 109 -9.02 -26.90 -12.53
N GLU A 110 -9.76 -27.83 -13.12
CA GLU A 110 -9.49 -29.25 -13.02
C GLU A 110 -8.57 -29.66 -14.17
N PHE A 111 -7.65 -30.59 -13.90
CA PHE A 111 -6.81 -31.18 -14.93
C PHE A 111 -6.86 -32.69 -14.82
N THR A 112 -6.76 -33.38 -15.96
CA THR A 112 -6.62 -34.84 -15.99
C THR A 112 -5.42 -35.23 -16.81
N ILE A 113 -4.58 -36.08 -16.21
CA ILE A 113 -3.42 -36.71 -16.84
C ILE A 113 -3.78 -38.15 -17.11
N THR A 114 -3.49 -38.60 -18.32
CA THR A 114 -3.77 -39.95 -18.79
C THR A 114 -2.48 -40.57 -19.29
N ALA A 115 -2.01 -41.60 -18.60
CA ALA A 115 -0.92 -42.46 -19.03
C ALA A 115 -1.50 -43.66 -19.78
N THR A 116 -1.07 -43.90 -21.02
CA THR A 116 -1.58 -44.98 -21.88
C THR A 116 -0.44 -45.87 -22.35
N VAL A 117 -0.58 -47.18 -22.18
CA VAL A 117 0.39 -48.14 -22.75
C VAL A 117 0.15 -48.28 -24.25
N THR A 118 1.13 -47.85 -25.05
CA THR A 118 1.06 -47.88 -26.52
C THR A 118 1.75 -49.11 -27.12
N ALA A 119 2.76 -49.67 -26.46
CA ALA A 119 3.48 -50.87 -26.93
C ALA A 119 4.05 -51.74 -25.80
N TRP A 120 4.22 -53.04 -26.07
CA TRP A 120 5.00 -53.99 -25.28
C TRP A 120 6.24 -54.41 -26.06
N GLY A 121 7.40 -53.84 -25.72
CA GLY A 121 8.61 -53.95 -26.52
C GLY A 121 8.35 -53.56 -27.99
N PRO A 122 8.62 -54.44 -28.98
CA PRO A 122 8.38 -54.14 -30.39
C PRO A 122 6.92 -54.31 -30.84
N LEU A 123 5.99 -54.73 -29.96
CA LEU A 123 4.60 -55.01 -30.32
C LEU A 123 3.70 -53.83 -29.95
N PRO A 124 3.10 -53.11 -30.91
CA PRO A 124 2.12 -52.07 -30.61
C PRO A 124 0.84 -52.70 -30.05
N VAL A 125 0.31 -52.13 -28.96
CA VAL A 125 -0.92 -52.60 -28.28
C VAL A 125 -1.99 -51.52 -28.17
N GLU A 126 -1.69 -50.29 -28.57
CA GLU A 126 -2.64 -49.16 -28.59
C GLU A 126 -3.96 -49.52 -29.28
N GLY A 127 -5.09 -49.09 -28.70
CA GLY A 127 -6.44 -49.36 -29.23
C GLY A 127 -6.91 -50.81 -29.12
N THR A 128 -6.13 -51.69 -28.49
CA THR A 128 -6.53 -53.07 -28.17
C THR A 128 -6.93 -53.18 -26.69
N PRO A 129 -7.64 -54.26 -26.29
CA PRO A 129 -7.91 -54.54 -24.87
C PRO A 129 -6.66 -54.80 -24.01
N LEU A 130 -5.46 -54.79 -24.61
CA LEU A 130 -4.18 -54.95 -23.92
C LEU A 130 -3.51 -53.59 -23.61
N SER A 131 -4.01 -52.48 -24.17
CA SER A 131 -3.61 -51.13 -23.83
C SER A 131 -4.30 -50.75 -22.51
N ASN A 132 -3.53 -50.71 -21.43
CA ASN A 132 -4.02 -50.22 -20.15
C ASN A 132 -3.79 -48.73 -20.02
N VAL A 133 -4.58 -48.13 -19.15
CA VAL A 133 -4.60 -46.68 -18.91
C VAL A 133 -4.58 -46.45 -17.41
N ALA A 134 -3.77 -45.49 -16.97
CA ALA A 134 -3.81 -44.95 -15.63
C ALA A 134 -4.14 -43.45 -15.71
N ASN A 135 -5.08 -43.00 -14.88
CA ASN A 135 -5.53 -41.61 -14.86
C ASN A 135 -5.22 -40.99 -13.50
N HIS A 136 -4.84 -39.71 -13.53
CA HIS A 136 -4.76 -38.86 -12.37
C HIS A 136 -5.57 -37.60 -12.65
N THR A 137 -6.44 -37.23 -11.71
CA THR A 137 -7.22 -35.99 -11.78
C THR A 137 -6.88 -35.17 -10.56
N GLY A 138 -6.58 -33.90 -10.79
CA GLY A 138 -6.28 -32.92 -9.76
C GLY A 138 -6.95 -31.59 -10.05
N ALA A 139 -6.77 -30.64 -9.14
CA ALA A 139 -7.26 -29.29 -9.31
C ALA A 139 -6.17 -28.27 -8.96
N ILE A 140 -6.06 -27.22 -9.76
CA ILE A 140 -5.24 -26.06 -9.42
C ILE A 140 -6.12 -24.95 -8.89
N THR A 141 -5.70 -24.36 -7.77
CA THR A 141 -6.37 -23.24 -7.11
C THR A 141 -5.43 -22.05 -7.00
N VAL A 142 -5.97 -20.87 -6.77
CA VAL A 142 -5.18 -19.64 -6.60
C VAL A 142 -5.26 -19.18 -5.15
N ASN A 143 -4.11 -18.92 -4.51
CA ASN A 143 -4.08 -18.42 -3.14
C ASN A 143 -4.73 -17.03 -3.04
N LYS A 144 -5.33 -16.78 -1.88
CA LYS A 144 -5.96 -15.51 -1.56
C LYS A 144 -4.92 -14.54 -0.96
N TYR A 145 -4.78 -13.37 -1.55
CA TYR A 145 -3.89 -12.31 -1.10
C TYR A 145 -4.60 -10.97 -0.99
N GLY A 146 -4.38 -10.31 0.13
CA GLY A 146 -4.75 -8.92 0.36
C GLY A 146 -3.61 -7.99 -0.06
N GLN A 147 -3.98 -6.83 -0.57
CA GLN A 147 -3.11 -5.67 -0.61
C GLN A 147 -4.00 -4.45 -0.49
N VAL A 148 -3.77 -3.64 0.53
CA VAL A 148 -4.60 -2.48 0.83
C VAL A 148 -3.77 -1.22 0.68
N THR A 149 -4.37 -0.20 0.09
CA THR A 149 -3.79 1.15 0.04
C THR A 149 -4.78 2.11 0.69
N LEU A 150 -4.31 2.92 1.64
CA LEU A 150 -5.13 3.90 2.35
C LEU A 150 -4.95 5.28 1.70
N ASP A 151 -5.95 5.71 0.93
CA ASP A 151 -5.95 7.02 0.29
C ASP A 151 -6.57 8.08 1.21
N ILE A 152 -5.72 8.96 1.76
CA ILE A 152 -6.12 10.16 2.48
C ILE A 152 -5.71 11.38 1.64
N PRO A 153 -6.66 12.08 0.99
CA PRO A 153 -6.33 13.17 0.05
C PRO A 153 -5.51 14.32 0.62
N ASP A 154 -5.61 14.55 1.92
CA ASP A 154 -4.87 15.60 2.62
C ASP A 154 -4.25 15.05 3.91
N THR A 155 -2.94 14.87 3.91
CA THR A 155 -2.12 14.43 5.06
C THR A 155 -1.34 15.57 5.72
N SER A 156 -1.71 16.83 5.44
CA SER A 156 -1.07 17.98 6.07
C SER A 156 -1.44 18.10 7.56
N SER A 157 -0.60 18.79 8.34
CA SER A 157 -0.91 19.05 9.74
C SER A 157 -2.22 19.85 9.88
N ARG A 158 -3.09 19.43 10.80
CA ARG A 158 -4.37 20.09 11.08
C ARG A 158 -4.23 21.03 12.27
N ASN A 159 -4.38 22.33 12.04
CA ASN A 159 -4.50 23.30 13.12
C ASN A 159 -5.97 23.39 13.58
N MET A 160 -6.19 23.27 14.88
CA MET A 160 -7.50 23.21 15.51
C MET A 160 -7.55 24.18 16.69
N LYS A 161 -8.72 24.78 16.91
CA LYS A 161 -9.06 25.48 18.16
C LYS A 161 -9.64 24.50 19.17
N THR A 162 -9.65 24.88 20.43
CA THR A 162 -10.35 24.11 21.47
C THR A 162 -11.80 23.86 21.07
N SER A 163 -12.28 22.62 21.24
CA SER A 163 -13.61 22.16 20.82
C SER A 163 -13.90 22.19 19.30
N GLU A 164 -12.92 22.50 18.45
CA GLU A 164 -13.10 22.41 17.00
C GLU A 164 -13.21 20.96 16.55
N GLU A 165 -14.03 20.71 15.54
CA GLU A 165 -14.19 19.40 14.92
C GLU A 165 -13.48 19.41 13.57
N VAL A 166 -12.67 18.39 13.31
CA VAL A 166 -12.05 18.14 12.01
C VAL A 166 -12.60 16.83 11.45
N SER A 167 -12.86 16.86 10.15
CA SER A 167 -13.21 15.71 9.35
C SER A 167 -11.97 15.22 8.61
N ILE A 168 -11.72 13.93 8.69
CA ILE A 168 -10.68 13.24 7.92
C ILE A 168 -11.39 12.25 7.02
N THR A 169 -11.50 12.58 5.75
CA THR A 169 -12.10 11.71 4.73
C THR A 169 -11.02 10.88 4.04
N PHE A 170 -11.37 9.65 3.68
CA PHE A 170 -10.45 8.72 3.05
C PHE A 170 -11.21 7.64 2.28
N GLN A 171 -10.49 6.94 1.41
CA GLN A 171 -10.93 5.71 0.75
C GLN A 171 -9.85 4.65 0.93
N VAL A 172 -10.22 3.40 0.69
CA VAL A 172 -9.24 2.30 0.65
C VAL A 172 -9.36 1.56 -0.67
N ASP A 173 -8.21 1.33 -1.29
CA ASP A 173 -8.08 0.53 -2.51
C ASP A 173 -7.76 -0.92 -2.11
N ASN A 174 -8.36 -1.87 -2.81
CA ASN A 174 -8.01 -3.29 -2.72
C ASN A 174 -7.17 -3.67 -3.94
N ASP A 175 -5.86 -3.57 -3.78
CA ASP A 175 -4.84 -4.03 -4.72
C ASP A 175 -4.55 -5.54 -4.58
N GLY A 176 -5.36 -6.28 -3.81
CA GLY A 176 -5.27 -7.73 -3.70
C GLY A 176 -5.78 -8.46 -4.94
N ASN A 177 -5.94 -9.78 -4.82
CA ASN A 177 -6.50 -10.63 -5.87
C ASN A 177 -7.85 -11.26 -5.49
N ALA A 178 -8.46 -10.77 -4.41
CA ALA A 178 -9.69 -11.32 -3.87
C ALA A 178 -10.55 -10.25 -3.21
N VAL A 179 -11.87 -10.50 -3.14
CA VAL A 179 -12.79 -9.62 -2.40
C VAL A 179 -12.36 -9.54 -0.93
N ASP A 180 -12.31 -8.33 -0.40
CA ASP A 180 -11.81 -8.04 0.95
C ASP A 180 -12.82 -7.26 1.81
N THR A 181 -12.69 -7.45 3.11
CA THR A 181 -13.19 -6.52 4.12
C THR A 181 -11.98 -5.82 4.74
N ILE A 182 -11.86 -4.53 4.53
CA ILE A 182 -10.73 -3.73 5.01
C ILE A 182 -11.15 -3.07 6.33
N GLU A 183 -10.38 -3.34 7.38
CA GLU A 183 -10.55 -2.77 8.71
C GLU A 183 -9.71 -1.49 8.84
N ILE A 184 -10.33 -0.37 9.19
CA ILE A 184 -9.64 0.92 9.36
C ILE A 184 -9.69 1.34 10.82
N ARG A 185 -8.52 1.62 11.41
CA ARG A 185 -8.34 1.94 12.83
C ARG A 185 -7.54 3.21 13.03
N ILE A 186 -7.90 3.97 14.07
CA ILE A 186 -7.00 4.95 14.66
C ILE A 186 -6.16 4.22 15.71
N ASN A 187 -4.93 3.85 15.36
CA ASN A 187 -4.08 2.97 16.18
C ASN A 187 -3.71 3.57 17.54
N ASN A 188 -3.62 4.90 17.62
CA ASN A 188 -3.28 5.62 18.84
C ASN A 188 -4.49 6.36 19.45
N ALA A 189 -5.70 5.84 19.25
CA ALA A 189 -6.93 6.43 19.77
C ALA A 189 -6.88 6.67 21.30
N ASP A 190 -6.42 5.70 22.08
CA ASP A 190 -6.30 5.82 23.54
C ASP A 190 -5.39 7.00 23.95
N GLU A 191 -4.32 7.25 23.18
CA GLU A 191 -3.39 8.35 23.45
C GLU A 191 -4.01 9.71 23.12
N LEU A 192 -4.81 9.78 22.05
CA LEU A 192 -5.56 10.99 21.69
C LEU A 192 -6.64 11.28 22.74
N GLU A 193 -7.39 10.27 23.18
CA GLU A 193 -8.43 10.42 24.21
C GLU A 193 -7.84 10.82 25.57
N ALA A 194 -6.64 10.30 25.92
CA ALA A 194 -5.92 10.71 27.12
C ALA A 194 -5.52 12.20 27.10
N LEU A 195 -5.32 12.79 25.92
CA LEU A 195 -5.08 14.22 25.71
C LEU A 195 -6.38 15.05 25.62
N GLY A 196 -7.55 14.39 25.70
CA GLY A 196 -8.86 15.03 25.70
C GLY A 196 -9.52 15.18 24.33
N PHE A 197 -8.95 14.61 23.27
CA PHE A 197 -9.63 14.52 21.98
C PHE A 197 -10.84 13.59 22.09
N VAL A 198 -11.87 13.84 21.28
CA VAL A 198 -13.07 12.99 21.21
C VAL A 198 -13.28 12.51 19.78
N ILE A 199 -13.20 11.20 19.57
CA ILE A 199 -13.41 10.56 18.27
C ILE A 199 -14.91 10.24 18.11
N GLN A 200 -15.66 11.11 17.45
CA GLN A 200 -17.12 11.04 17.39
C GLN A 200 -17.65 9.91 16.52
N SER A 201 -16.93 9.58 15.45
CA SER A 201 -17.22 8.46 14.54
C SER A 201 -16.92 7.09 15.16
N GLY A 202 -16.19 7.06 16.29
CA GLY A 202 -15.50 5.87 16.77
C GLY A 202 -14.12 5.70 16.12
N ALA A 203 -13.25 4.91 16.75
CA ALA A 203 -11.87 4.67 16.31
C ALA A 203 -11.71 3.48 15.34
N PHE A 204 -12.83 2.91 14.88
CA PHE A 204 -12.86 1.73 14.03
C PHE A 204 -13.97 1.86 12.98
N LEU A 205 -13.61 1.65 11.72
CA LEU A 205 -14.51 1.58 10.57
C LEU A 205 -14.17 0.34 9.73
N SER A 206 -15.10 -0.07 8.87
CA SER A 206 -14.90 -1.22 7.98
C SER A 206 -15.43 -0.92 6.59
N ALA A 207 -14.60 -1.07 5.56
CA ALA A 207 -15.05 -1.16 4.18
C ALA A 207 -15.28 -2.63 3.84
N ARG A 208 -16.46 -2.99 3.35
CA ARG A 208 -16.85 -4.39 3.12
C ARG A 208 -17.00 -4.65 1.63
N ASP A 209 -16.75 -5.90 1.25
CA ASP A 209 -16.99 -6.42 -0.10
C ASP A 209 -16.25 -5.61 -1.19
N VAL A 210 -15.07 -5.07 -0.84
CA VAL A 210 -14.23 -4.30 -1.77
C VAL A 210 -13.65 -5.28 -2.78
N GLN A 211 -14.04 -5.13 -4.05
CA GLN A 211 -13.59 -6.00 -5.13
C GLN A 211 -12.09 -5.85 -5.38
N PRO A 212 -11.40 -6.86 -5.93
CA PRO A 212 -10.04 -6.68 -6.45
C PRO A 212 -9.99 -5.53 -7.45
N ASP A 213 -8.94 -4.71 -7.41
CA ASP A 213 -8.80 -3.46 -8.19
C ASP A 213 -9.93 -2.44 -7.94
N GLY A 214 -10.67 -2.63 -6.85
CA GLY A 214 -11.79 -1.81 -6.44
C GLY A 214 -11.40 -0.80 -5.38
N VAL A 215 -12.22 0.26 -5.28
CA VAL A 215 -12.09 1.31 -4.27
C VAL A 215 -13.33 1.27 -3.37
N SER A 216 -13.15 1.49 -2.07
CA SER A 216 -14.26 1.59 -1.13
C SER A 216 -15.12 2.83 -1.37
N GLU A 217 -16.29 2.85 -0.72
CA GLU A 217 -17.01 4.11 -0.48
C GLU A 217 -16.13 5.08 0.33
N GLN A 218 -16.44 6.38 0.24
CA GLN A 218 -15.77 7.39 1.06
C GLN A 218 -16.14 7.22 2.53
N LEU A 219 -15.12 7.08 3.37
CA LEU A 219 -15.21 6.95 4.81
C LEU A 219 -14.70 8.22 5.49
N GLU A 220 -15.05 8.40 6.77
CA GLU A 220 -14.72 9.61 7.51
C GLU A 220 -14.52 9.33 9.00
N PHE A 221 -13.41 9.85 9.55
CA PHE A 221 -13.24 10.04 10.99
C PHE A 221 -13.56 11.50 11.36
N ILE A 222 -14.40 11.68 12.38
CA ILE A 222 -14.71 13.00 12.94
C ILE A 222 -14.06 13.10 14.31
N ILE A 223 -13.13 14.04 14.44
CA ILE A 223 -12.32 14.23 15.65
C ILE A 223 -12.55 15.63 16.19
N ARG A 224 -12.91 15.70 17.46
CA ARG A 224 -13.04 16.96 18.19
C ARG A 224 -11.83 17.20 19.06
N ALA A 225 -11.24 18.39 18.96
CA ALA A 225 -10.17 18.85 19.83
C ALA A 225 -10.65 18.95 21.30
N PRO A 226 -9.72 18.87 22.28
CA PRO A 226 -10.04 19.07 23.68
C PRO A 226 -10.79 20.38 23.94
N SER A 227 -11.69 20.37 24.92
CA SER A 227 -12.49 21.56 25.25
C SER A 227 -11.68 22.68 25.91
N ASP A 228 -10.48 22.36 26.39
CA ASP A 228 -9.56 23.29 27.05
C ASP A 228 -8.13 22.83 26.80
N ALA A 229 -7.22 23.78 26.56
CA ALA A 229 -5.81 23.53 26.33
C ALA A 229 -5.00 24.70 26.93
N ALA A 230 -4.24 24.44 27.99
CA ALA A 230 -3.43 25.48 28.65
C ALA A 230 -2.19 25.86 27.83
N GLU A 231 -1.68 24.91 27.04
CA GLU A 231 -0.54 25.05 26.14
C GLU A 231 -0.91 24.40 24.79
N GLU A 232 -0.13 24.66 23.74
CA GLU A 232 -0.31 24.01 22.45
C GLU A 232 -0.20 22.49 22.60
N ILE A 233 -1.18 21.74 22.09
CA ILE A 233 -1.13 20.28 22.06
C ILE A 233 -0.81 19.86 20.63
N ARG A 234 0.34 19.22 20.44
CA ARG A 234 0.72 18.60 19.18
C ARG A 234 0.73 17.09 19.33
N LYS A 235 -0.08 16.40 18.54
CA LYS A 235 -0.13 14.94 18.54
C LYS A 235 -0.36 14.39 17.14
N THR A 236 0.51 13.47 16.72
CA THR A 236 0.34 12.72 15.47
C THR A 236 -0.82 11.74 15.62
N ILE A 237 -1.75 11.73 14.67
CA ILE A 237 -2.75 10.68 14.52
C ILE A 237 -2.19 9.59 13.60
N VAL A 238 -2.44 8.33 13.94
CA VAL A 238 -2.00 7.18 13.15
C VAL A 238 -3.23 6.39 12.70
N ILE A 239 -3.49 6.38 11.40
CA ILE A 239 -4.60 5.64 10.78
C ILE A 239 -4.02 4.45 10.04
N GLU A 240 -4.51 3.26 10.33
CA GLU A 240 -4.11 2.02 9.65
C GLU A 240 -5.32 1.40 8.97
N ALA A 241 -5.16 0.99 7.73
CA ALA A 241 -6.07 0.09 7.02
C ALA A 241 -5.42 -1.30 6.96
N SER A 242 -6.15 -2.34 7.35
CA SER A 242 -5.67 -3.73 7.34
C SER A 242 -6.63 -4.64 6.59
N SER A 243 -6.10 -5.50 5.73
CA SER A 243 -6.83 -6.57 5.06
C SER A 243 -7.36 -7.59 6.07
N THR A 244 -8.48 -8.25 5.73
CA THR A 244 -8.92 -9.46 6.45
C THR A 244 -8.51 -10.75 5.73
N ASN A 245 -7.98 -10.63 4.52
CA ASN A 245 -7.53 -11.76 3.71
C ASN A 245 -6.16 -12.26 4.16
N ASP A 246 -5.28 -11.36 4.59
CA ASP A 246 -3.94 -11.65 5.09
C ASP A 246 -3.41 -10.54 6.01
N ASP A 247 -2.10 -10.53 6.28
CA ASP A 247 -1.42 -9.56 7.14
C ASP A 247 -1.10 -8.22 6.42
N SER A 248 -1.67 -7.96 5.23
CA SER A 248 -1.46 -6.69 4.53
C SER A 248 -2.07 -5.52 5.30
N SER A 249 -1.29 -4.46 5.50
CA SER A 249 -1.78 -3.19 6.01
C SER A 249 -1.04 -2.01 5.38
N ASP A 250 -1.71 -0.86 5.39
CA ASP A 250 -1.15 0.43 5.04
C ASP A 250 -1.46 1.46 6.13
N LEU A 251 -0.53 2.40 6.32
CA LEU A 251 -0.55 3.31 7.45
C LEU A 251 -0.26 4.73 6.98
N VAL A 252 -1.13 5.65 7.40
CA VAL A 252 -0.98 7.08 7.16
C VAL A 252 -1.02 7.83 8.48
N ASP A 253 -0.06 8.74 8.66
CA ASP A 253 0.05 9.57 9.85
C ASP A 253 0.25 11.05 9.53
N PHE A 254 -0.32 11.91 10.39
CA PHE A 254 -0.14 13.36 10.30
C PHE A 254 -0.45 14.05 11.64
N ASP A 255 -0.02 15.29 11.80
CA ASP A 255 -0.14 16.03 13.06
C ASP A 255 -1.50 16.70 13.26
N LEU A 256 -2.08 16.53 14.44
CA LEU A 256 -3.13 17.38 15.00
C LEU A 256 -2.50 18.40 15.95
N ILE A 257 -2.76 19.69 15.73
CA ILE A 257 -2.19 20.80 16.48
C ILE A 257 -3.34 21.62 17.06
N VAL A 258 -3.49 21.63 18.38
CA VAL A 258 -4.52 22.39 19.08
C VAL A 258 -3.89 23.64 19.69
N GLU A 259 -4.37 24.80 19.28
CA GLU A 259 -3.93 26.08 19.83
C GLU A 259 -4.27 26.19 21.33
N ALA A 260 -3.36 26.79 22.10
CA ALA A 260 -3.64 27.13 23.50
C ALA A 260 -4.86 28.08 23.58
N LYS A 261 -5.74 27.83 24.55
CA LYS A 261 -6.89 28.69 24.78
C LYS A 261 -6.42 30.06 25.22
N GLN A 262 -6.68 31.07 24.40
CA GLN A 262 -6.48 32.46 24.82
C GLN A 262 -7.60 32.85 25.77
N ASP A 263 -7.29 32.93 27.07
CA ASP A 263 -8.16 33.58 28.02
C ASP A 263 -8.30 35.06 27.64
N SER A 264 -9.46 35.44 27.10
CA SER A 264 -9.85 36.84 26.90
C SER A 264 -10.14 37.59 28.22
N ALA A 265 -9.49 37.17 29.31
CA ALA A 265 -9.66 37.67 30.65
C ALA A 265 -8.41 38.41 31.13
N GLY A 266 -8.27 39.67 30.72
CA GLY A 266 -7.42 40.61 31.46
C GLY A 266 -6.89 41.78 30.65
N LEU A 267 -7.59 42.91 30.72
CA LEU A 267 -7.04 44.26 30.48
C LEU A 267 -5.93 44.64 31.50
N GLY A 268 -5.02 43.72 31.82
CA GLY A 268 -4.02 43.84 32.89
C GLY A 268 -2.80 42.92 32.77
N ALA A 269 -2.72 42.06 31.76
CA ALA A 269 -1.58 41.15 31.56
C ALA A 269 -0.54 41.69 30.54
N GLY A 270 -0.58 42.98 30.22
CA GLY A 270 0.27 43.60 29.19
C GLY A 270 1.58 44.23 29.68
N LEU A 271 2.20 43.76 30.77
CA LEU A 271 3.45 44.37 31.28
C LEU A 271 4.54 43.38 31.72
N SER A 272 4.39 42.08 31.50
CA SER A 272 5.40 41.11 31.95
C SER A 272 5.88 40.15 30.88
N GLU A 273 5.98 40.61 29.63
CA GLU A 273 6.91 40.05 28.65
C GLU A 273 7.09 41.01 27.48
N VAL A 274 7.73 42.16 27.74
CA VAL A 274 8.42 42.85 26.63
C VAL A 274 9.81 42.23 26.59
N SER A 275 10.07 41.47 25.53
CA SER A 275 11.43 41.07 25.18
C SER A 275 12.32 42.32 25.20
N THR A 276 13.49 42.21 25.80
CA THR A 276 14.48 43.29 25.91
C THR A 276 14.91 43.82 24.52
N ASP A 277 14.55 43.12 23.44
CA ASP A 277 14.89 43.50 22.07
C ASP A 277 13.88 44.49 21.42
N ASP A 278 12.60 44.53 21.85
CA ASP A 278 11.62 45.50 21.34
C ASP A 278 11.62 46.83 22.11
N LEU A 279 12.11 46.84 23.36
CA LEU A 279 12.29 48.05 24.16
C LEU A 279 13.37 48.98 23.59
N ALA A 280 14.33 48.43 22.83
CA ALA A 280 15.35 49.23 22.14
C ALA A 280 14.78 49.94 20.90
N LEU A 281 13.80 49.33 20.21
CA LEU A 281 13.21 49.90 19.00
C LEU A 281 12.08 50.90 19.31
N TYR A 282 11.30 50.68 20.38
CA TYR A 282 10.27 51.62 20.84
C TYR A 282 10.71 52.60 21.94
N GLY A 283 11.91 52.44 22.50
CA GLY A 283 12.53 53.39 23.44
C GLY A 283 12.81 54.78 22.85
N ALA A 284 12.77 54.92 21.52
CA ALA A 284 13.02 56.18 20.82
C ALA A 284 11.76 57.06 20.62
N ILE A 285 10.54 56.53 20.80
CA ILE A 285 9.31 57.26 20.39
C ILE A 285 8.40 57.63 21.58
N GLY A 286 8.52 56.98 22.74
CA GLY A 286 7.66 57.24 23.91
C GLY A 286 8.16 58.27 24.94
N GLY A 287 9.46 58.55 24.99
CA GLY A 287 10.07 59.37 26.06
C GLY A 287 10.06 60.88 25.83
N GLY A 288 9.95 61.32 24.57
CA GLY A 288 10.06 62.73 24.20
C GLY A 288 8.88 63.59 24.66
N VAL A 289 7.64 63.06 24.57
CA VAL A 289 6.43 63.84 24.85
C VAL A 289 6.30 64.16 26.33
N LEU A 290 6.60 63.21 27.23
CA LEU A 290 6.56 63.46 28.67
C LEU A 290 7.70 64.36 29.15
N PHE A 291 8.89 64.26 28.54
CA PHE A 291 10.01 65.16 28.85
C PHE A 291 9.76 66.59 28.36
N VAL A 292 9.11 66.77 27.21
CA VAL A 292 8.69 68.08 26.68
C VAL A 292 7.61 68.71 27.56
N ILE A 293 6.61 67.93 28.01
CA ILE A 293 5.57 68.43 28.93
C ILE A 293 6.19 68.84 30.28
N PHE A 294 7.15 68.06 30.79
CA PHE A 294 7.86 68.39 32.02
C PHE A 294 8.75 69.65 31.88
N LEU A 295 9.42 69.84 30.74
CA LEU A 295 10.20 71.04 30.44
C LEU A 295 9.33 72.30 30.29
N LEU A 296 8.15 72.19 29.67
CA LEU A 296 7.22 73.32 29.52
C LEU A 296 6.68 73.82 30.88
N ILE A 297 6.48 72.93 31.85
CA ILE A 297 6.06 73.30 33.21
C ILE A 297 7.16 74.07 33.97
N ILE A 298 8.43 73.73 33.75
CA ILE A 298 9.57 74.43 34.38
C ILE A 298 9.77 75.83 33.74
N ILE A 299 9.65 75.94 32.42
CA ILE A 299 9.79 77.23 31.71
C ILE A 299 8.63 78.18 32.03
N GLY A 300 7.40 77.65 32.21
CA GLY A 300 6.23 78.44 32.60
C GLY A 300 6.33 79.11 33.98
N ARG A 301 7.18 78.60 34.88
CA ARG A 301 7.31 79.13 36.25
C ARG A 301 8.41 80.18 36.43
N VAL A 302 9.32 80.34 35.47
CA VAL A 302 10.51 81.22 35.61
C VAL A 302 10.39 82.53 34.82
N SER A 303 9.46 82.68 33.87
CA SER A 303 9.40 83.86 32.99
C SER A 303 8.45 84.99 33.44
N LYS A 304 8.38 85.26 34.75
CA LYS A 304 7.88 86.54 35.27
C LYS A 304 9.04 87.31 35.89
N ARG A 305 9.88 87.92 35.03
CA ARG A 305 10.67 89.14 35.31
C ARG A 305 11.45 89.61 34.07
N THR A 306 11.06 90.79 33.61
CA THR A 306 11.96 91.89 33.19
C THR A 306 12.71 91.80 31.84
N SER A 307 12.13 92.53 30.87
CA SER A 307 12.70 93.71 30.17
C SER A 307 13.72 93.55 29.01
N LYS A 308 13.26 94.09 27.87
CA LYS A 308 13.92 94.95 26.85
C LYS A 308 15.00 94.39 25.90
N ASN A 309 14.63 94.49 24.62
CA ASN A 309 15.27 95.18 23.48
C ASN A 309 15.91 94.36 22.33
N LYS A 310 15.39 94.70 21.13
CA LYS A 310 15.99 94.85 19.78
C LYS A 310 16.18 93.63 18.84
N THR A 311 15.23 93.54 17.89
CA THR A 311 15.34 93.73 16.41
C THR A 311 16.42 93.00 15.58
N ALA A 312 15.96 92.20 14.59
CA ALA A 312 16.21 92.27 13.11
C ALA A 312 15.98 90.87 12.46
N LYS A 313 15.04 90.71 11.50
CA LYS A 313 15.21 90.51 10.01
C LYS A 313 15.83 89.14 9.63
N GLU A 314 15.50 88.35 8.60
CA GLU A 314 14.78 88.41 7.31
C GLU A 314 14.80 86.94 6.75
N THR A 315 13.67 86.29 6.43
CA THR A 315 13.15 85.86 5.09
C THR A 315 13.89 84.71 4.33
N THR A 316 13.07 83.89 3.64
CA THR A 316 13.28 83.22 2.31
C THR A 316 13.73 81.75 2.40
N GLU A 317 12.86 80.75 2.19
CA GLU A 317 12.20 80.16 0.98
C GLU A 317 12.82 78.78 0.65
N GLU A 318 11.95 77.79 0.44
CA GLU A 318 12.26 76.53 -0.24
C GLU A 318 12.61 76.76 -1.72
N PRO A 319 13.22 75.77 -2.38
CA PRO A 319 12.39 75.07 -3.35
C PRO A 319 12.61 73.54 -3.42
N ALA A 320 11.55 72.88 -3.87
CA ALA A 320 11.51 71.48 -4.31
C ALA A 320 12.40 71.24 -5.55
N ILE A 321 12.86 70.00 -5.69
CA ILE A 321 13.52 69.48 -6.89
C ILE A 321 12.79 68.19 -7.28
N GLU A 322 12.17 68.19 -8.46
CA GLU A 322 11.85 67.01 -9.25
C GLU A 322 12.96 66.80 -10.30
N ILE A 323 13.14 65.56 -10.75
CA ILE A 323 13.26 65.09 -12.15
C ILE A 323 13.53 63.57 -12.11
N GLU A 324 12.64 62.81 -12.78
CA GLU A 324 12.79 61.74 -13.80
C GLU A 324 14.02 60.80 -13.73
N ASP A 325 14.08 59.58 -14.27
CA ASP A 325 13.21 58.50 -14.79
C ASP A 325 14.25 57.39 -15.05
N ASP A 326 13.96 56.11 -14.78
CA ASP A 326 14.46 54.94 -15.53
C ASP A 326 14.14 53.64 -14.76
N ASP A 327 13.78 52.61 -15.54
CA ASP A 327 13.59 51.19 -15.21
C ASP A 327 12.13 50.72 -14.99
N GLU A 328 11.42 50.69 -16.12
CA GLU A 328 10.25 49.87 -16.43
C GLU A 328 10.67 48.39 -16.54
N PHE A 329 10.21 47.54 -15.61
CA PHE A 329 10.27 46.08 -15.70
C PHE A 329 8.84 45.55 -15.78
N ASP A 330 8.34 45.40 -17.01
CA ASP A 330 7.11 44.67 -17.32
C ASP A 330 7.48 43.22 -17.70
N PHE A 331 6.88 42.25 -17.01
CA PHE A 331 7.10 40.81 -17.19
C PHE A 331 5.89 40.23 -17.94
N ASP A 332 5.94 40.27 -19.27
CA ASP A 332 5.03 39.54 -20.15
C ASP A 332 5.71 38.22 -20.58
N LEU A 333 5.10 37.09 -20.20
CA LEU A 333 5.42 35.76 -20.71
C LEU A 333 4.36 35.35 -21.75
N ASP A 334 4.60 35.71 -23.00
CA ASP A 334 3.96 35.08 -24.16
C ASP A 334 4.67 33.75 -24.45
N PHE A 335 3.91 32.64 -24.40
CA PHE A 335 4.36 31.33 -24.87
C PHE A 335 3.26 30.73 -25.75
N ASP A 336 3.16 31.23 -26.98
CA ASP A 336 2.38 30.61 -28.05
C ASP A 336 3.21 30.69 -29.34
N ASP A 337 3.98 29.62 -29.60
CA ASP A 337 4.15 29.00 -30.91
C ASP A 337 5.26 27.96 -30.80
N ASP A 338 4.91 26.68 -31.00
CA ASP A 338 5.67 25.76 -31.84
C ASP A 338 4.89 24.44 -32.02
N GLU A 339 4.22 24.36 -33.17
CA GLU A 339 3.97 23.19 -34.01
C GLU A 339 4.44 21.82 -33.49
N PHE A 340 3.48 20.96 -33.14
CA PHE A 340 3.69 19.50 -33.20
C PHE A 340 2.44 18.78 -33.76
N LEU A 341 2.49 18.53 -35.06
CA LEU A 341 1.93 17.38 -35.79
C LEU A 341 0.46 17.00 -35.52
N ALA A 342 -0.45 17.78 -36.10
CA ALA A 342 -1.80 17.32 -36.42
C ALA A 342 -1.88 17.04 -37.94
N ASP A 343 -1.42 15.87 -38.39
CA ASP A 343 -1.65 15.45 -39.80
C ASP A 343 -1.68 13.92 -40.02
N ASP A 344 -1.91 13.09 -39.01
CA ASP A 344 -1.95 11.61 -39.19
C ASP A 344 -3.11 10.89 -38.47
N LEU A 345 -4.11 11.61 -37.95
CA LEU A 345 -5.25 11.00 -37.22
C LEU A 345 -6.47 10.66 -38.13
N ASP A 346 -6.43 11.00 -39.41
CA ASP A 346 -7.56 10.78 -40.34
C ASP A 346 -7.43 9.49 -41.18
N SER A 347 -6.39 8.66 -40.98
CA SER A 347 -6.19 7.42 -41.76
C SER A 347 -6.47 6.09 -41.03
N MET A 348 -6.80 6.11 -39.73
CA MET A 348 -7.02 4.88 -38.94
C MET A 348 -8.48 4.60 -38.54
N LEU A 349 -9.47 5.34 -39.08
CA LEU A 349 -10.89 5.17 -38.77
C LEU A 349 -11.74 4.78 -40.00
N ASP A 350 -11.13 4.09 -40.97
CA ASP A 350 -11.81 3.59 -42.17
C ASP A 350 -11.71 2.05 -42.32
N ASP A 351 -11.34 1.34 -41.24
CA ASP A 351 -11.31 -0.13 -41.22
C ASP A 351 -11.83 -0.73 -39.88
N LEU A 352 -12.99 -0.25 -39.43
CA LEU A 352 -13.79 -0.91 -38.38
C LEU A 352 -15.29 -0.92 -38.71
#